data_AF-A0A2K3PR67-F1
#
_entry.id   AF-A0A2K3PR67-F1
#
_cell.length_a   1.000
_cell.length_b   1.000
_cell.length_c   1.000
_cell.angle_alpha   90.00
_cell.angle_beta   90.00
_cell.angle_gamma   90.00
#
_symmetry.space_group_name_H-M   'P 1'
#
loop_
_entity.id
_entity.type
_entity.pdbx_description
1 polymer ?
#
loop_
_entity_poly.entity_id
_entity_poly.type
_entity_poly.pdbx_seq_one_letter_code
_entity_poly.pdbx_strand_id
1 'polypeptide(L)'
;MVRPPNPPPADRFDELSQQLAQFQAQFTATMAAVSNRVESLERRSPDSSAGSGMTPPPLAVPLPPQPPRLKLDVPRFDGQQAHGWIFKISQFFTYHNTPEEERITVASFYLDGPALA
;
A
#
# COMPACT_ATOMS: atom_id res chain seq x y z
N MET A 1 -27.84 8.77 46.51
CA MET A 1 -26.95 8.93 45.34
C MET A 1 -27.36 10.19 44.61
N VAL A 2 -26.61 11.28 44.78
CA VAL A 2 -26.87 12.57 44.12
C VAL A 2 -26.22 12.51 42.73
N ARG A 3 -27.02 12.73 41.67
CA ARG A 3 -26.51 12.89 40.31
C ARG A 3 -25.68 14.18 40.26
N PRO A 4 -24.46 14.19 39.70
CA PRO A 4 -23.69 15.42 39.59
C PRO A 4 -24.49 16.45 38.76
N PRO A 5 -24.46 17.75 39.13
CA PRO A 5 -25.10 18.80 38.35
C PRO A 5 -24.46 18.89 36.96
N ASN A 6 -25.27 19.19 35.96
CA ASN A 6 -24.81 19.35 34.60
C ASN A 6 -23.95 20.64 34.50
N PRO A 7 -22.71 20.58 34.00
CA PRO A 7 -21.87 21.76 33.92
C PRO A 7 -22.45 22.77 32.91
N PRO A 8 -22.29 24.09 33.16
CA PRO A 8 -22.76 25.14 32.26
C PRO A 8 -22.13 25.02 30.86
N PRO A 9 -22.77 25.61 29.82
CA PRO A 9 -22.36 25.42 28.43
C PRO A 9 -20.91 25.84 28.12
N ALA A 10 -20.32 26.75 28.90
CA ALA A 10 -18.94 27.18 28.76
C ALA A 10 -17.92 26.07 29.07
N ASP A 11 -18.18 25.23 30.08
CA ASP A 11 -17.28 24.15 30.47
C ASP A 11 -17.20 23.04 29.40
N ARG A 12 -18.28 22.84 28.63
CA ARG A 12 -18.28 21.83 27.55
C ARG A 12 -17.39 22.23 26.37
N PHE A 13 -17.33 23.52 26.06
CA PHE A 13 -16.45 24.02 25.00
C PHE A 13 -14.99 23.90 25.41
N ASP A 14 -14.69 24.19 26.69
CA ASP A 14 -13.36 23.97 27.25
C ASP A 14 -12.99 22.47 27.20
N GLU A 15 -13.90 21.57 27.60
CA GLU A 15 -13.70 20.12 27.54
C GLU A 15 -13.44 19.61 26.10
N LEU A 16 -14.19 20.10 25.11
CA LEU A 16 -13.95 19.76 23.70
C LEU A 16 -12.60 20.29 23.20
N SER A 17 -12.21 21.49 23.61
CA SER A 17 -10.90 22.06 23.26
C SER A 17 -9.75 21.26 23.90
N GLN A 18 -9.93 20.82 25.14
CA GLN A 18 -9.00 19.94 25.85
C GLN A 18 -8.93 18.57 25.17
N GLN A 19 -10.05 17.99 24.74
CA GLN A 19 -10.06 16.74 23.99
C GLN A 19 -9.31 16.87 22.67
N LEU A 20 -9.49 17.96 21.92
CA LEU A 20 -8.77 18.18 20.67
C LEU A 20 -7.27 18.38 20.90
N ALA A 21 -6.89 19.10 21.95
CA ALA A 21 -5.49 19.29 22.34
C ALA A 21 -4.84 17.96 22.76
N GLN A 22 -5.54 17.15 23.56
CA GLN A 22 -5.11 15.79 23.93
C GLN A 22 -4.98 14.91 22.70
N PHE A 23 -5.93 14.98 21.77
CA PHE A 23 -5.90 14.23 20.52
C PHE A 23 -4.72 14.62 19.63
N GLN A 24 -4.41 15.91 19.53
CA GLN A 24 -3.22 16.37 18.81
C GLN A 24 -1.92 15.93 19.50
N ALA A 25 -1.86 15.99 20.83
CA ALA A 25 -0.69 15.58 21.59
C ALA A 25 -0.41 14.08 21.45
N GLN A 26 -1.44 13.22 21.55
CA GLN A 26 -1.28 11.78 21.35
C GLN A 26 -0.86 11.44 19.91
N PHE A 27 -1.36 12.16 18.92
CA PHE A 27 -0.98 11.96 17.52
C PHE A 27 0.49 12.34 17.30
N THR A 28 0.90 13.50 17.82
CA THR A 28 2.28 13.99 17.74
C THR A 28 3.25 13.05 18.46
N ALA A 29 2.89 12.57 19.66
CA ALA A 29 3.70 11.61 20.41
C ALA A 29 3.83 10.27 19.66
N THR A 30 2.74 9.81 19.03
CA THR A 30 2.74 8.58 18.24
C THR A 30 3.63 8.74 17.00
N MET A 31 3.56 9.86 16.28
CA MET A 31 4.44 10.12 15.14
C MET A 31 5.91 10.20 15.54
N ALA A 32 6.23 10.85 16.67
CA ALA A 32 7.60 10.90 17.18
C ALA A 32 8.13 9.49 17.54
N ALA A 33 7.28 8.65 18.15
CA ALA A 33 7.64 7.27 18.46
C ALA A 33 7.86 6.42 17.20
N VAL A 34 7.04 6.60 16.16
CA VAL A 34 7.22 5.95 14.85
C VAL A 34 8.51 6.44 14.19
N SER A 35 8.78 7.75 14.19
CA SER A 35 9.99 8.33 13.62
C SER A 35 11.27 7.79 14.27
N ASN A 36 11.31 7.68 15.61
CA ASN A 36 12.44 7.07 16.32
C ASN A 36 12.64 5.59 15.99
N ARG A 37 11.54 4.84 15.75
CA ARG A 37 11.63 3.43 15.32
C ARG A 37 12.20 3.32 13.90
N VAL A 38 11.81 4.20 13.00
CA VAL A 38 12.35 4.26 11.63
C VAL A 38 13.84 4.62 11.67
N GLU A 39 14.24 5.64 12.41
CA GLU A 39 15.66 6.03 12.52
C GLU A 39 16.52 4.93 13.18
N SER A 40 15.97 4.19 14.15
CA SER A 40 16.65 3.03 14.75
C SER A 40 16.85 1.88 13.77
N LEU A 41 15.96 1.71 12.78
CA LEU A 41 16.11 0.74 11.70
C LEU A 41 17.20 1.20 10.70
N GLU A 42 17.26 2.49 10.41
CA GLU A 42 18.28 3.07 9.52
C GLU A 42 19.68 3.00 10.12
N ARG A 43 19.85 3.31 11.41
CA ARG A 43 21.16 3.21 12.11
C ARG A 43 21.67 1.79 12.26
N ARG A 44 20.80 0.79 12.12
CA ARG A 44 21.16 -0.64 12.16
C ARG A 44 21.59 -1.16 10.79
N SER A 45 21.50 -0.33 9.74
CA SER A 45 22.19 -0.52 8.48
C SER A 45 23.64 -0.04 8.63
N PRO A 46 24.66 -0.89 8.48
CA PRO A 46 26.03 -0.42 8.42
C PRO A 46 26.27 0.24 7.05
N ASP A 47 26.26 1.57 7.03
CA ASP A 47 26.99 2.30 5.99
C ASP A 47 28.49 2.14 6.24
N SER A 48 29.19 1.73 5.18
CA SER A 48 30.62 1.52 5.19
C SER A 48 31.34 2.86 5.33
N SER A 49 31.87 3.13 6.52
CA SER A 49 32.72 4.30 6.76
C SER A 49 34.20 3.92 6.61
N ALA A 50 34.77 4.41 5.50
CA ALA A 50 36.14 4.89 5.28
C ALA A 50 37.34 4.10 5.86
N GLY A 51 38.20 3.59 4.96
CA GLY A 51 39.58 3.23 5.29
C GLY A 51 40.30 2.50 4.15
N SER A 52 41.18 3.20 3.45
CA SER A 52 42.25 2.77 2.54
C SER A 52 42.33 1.30 2.08
N GLY A 53 42.32 1.12 0.76
CA GLY A 53 43.18 0.14 0.10
C GLY A 53 42.48 -1.04 -0.56
N MET A 54 42.64 -1.10 -1.88
CA MET A 54 42.44 -2.26 -2.77
C MET A 54 41.00 -2.68 -3.07
N THR A 55 40.58 -2.46 -4.31
CA THR A 55 39.31 -2.90 -4.91
C THR A 55 39.15 -4.43 -4.87
N PRO A 56 38.14 -4.98 -4.20
CA PRO A 56 37.68 -6.35 -4.40
C PRO A 56 36.59 -6.41 -5.49
N PRO A 57 36.31 -7.58 -6.09
CA PRO A 57 35.31 -7.75 -7.14
C PRO A 57 33.90 -7.46 -6.59
N PRO A 58 32.92 -7.06 -7.44
CA PRO A 58 31.57 -6.79 -6.95
C PRO A 58 30.96 -8.08 -6.40
N LEU A 59 30.89 -8.15 -5.07
CA LEU A 59 30.15 -9.17 -4.33
C LEU A 59 28.66 -9.00 -4.65
N ALA A 60 28.02 -10.09 -5.07
CA ALA A 60 26.61 -10.14 -5.41
C ALA A 60 25.76 -9.55 -4.27
N VAL A 61 25.11 -8.43 -4.54
CA VAL A 61 24.13 -7.81 -3.64
C VAL A 61 23.01 -8.83 -3.42
N PRO A 62 22.66 -9.22 -2.19
CA PRO A 62 21.47 -10.03 -1.94
C PRO A 62 20.26 -9.17 -2.33
N LEU A 63 19.66 -9.48 -3.48
CA LEU A 63 18.42 -8.84 -3.91
C LEU A 63 17.37 -9.02 -2.79
N PRO A 64 16.60 -7.99 -2.44
CA PRO A 64 15.52 -8.14 -1.46
C PRO A 64 14.56 -9.24 -1.94
N PRO A 65 14.03 -10.07 -1.02
CA PRO A 65 13.08 -11.12 -1.38
C PRO A 65 11.90 -10.45 -2.09
N GLN A 66 11.76 -10.69 -3.40
CA GLN A 66 10.63 -10.17 -4.14
C GLN A 66 9.36 -10.81 -3.58
N PRO A 67 8.29 -10.02 -3.39
CA PRO A 67 7.01 -10.58 -2.99
C PRO A 67 6.60 -11.65 -4.01
N PRO A 68 5.99 -12.76 -3.55
CA PRO A 68 5.57 -13.83 -4.44
C PRO A 68 4.65 -13.27 -5.52
N ARG A 69 5.07 -13.41 -6.79
CA ARG A 69 4.26 -13.00 -7.93
C ARG A 69 3.18 -14.03 -8.18
N LEU A 70 1.93 -13.58 -8.21
CA LEU A 70 0.79 -14.35 -8.65
C LEU A 70 0.95 -14.59 -10.16
N LYS A 71 0.90 -15.84 -10.59
CA LYS A 71 0.77 -16.18 -12.00
C LYS A 71 -0.71 -16.21 -12.32
N LEU A 72 -1.23 -15.06 -12.76
CA LEU A 72 -2.59 -14.97 -13.28
C LEU A 72 -2.54 -15.29 -14.77
N ASP A 73 -3.45 -16.13 -15.23
CA ASP A 73 -3.69 -16.33 -16.67
C ASP A 73 -4.73 -15.33 -17.17
N VAL A 74 -4.66 -14.98 -18.44
CA VAL A 74 -5.65 -14.11 -19.07
C VAL A 74 -6.99 -14.85 -19.16
N PRO A 75 -8.09 -14.30 -18.64
CA PRO A 75 -9.40 -14.95 -18.70
C PRO A 75 -9.95 -14.97 -20.12
N ARG A 76 -10.46 -16.12 -20.57
CA ARG A 76 -11.21 -16.24 -21.83
C ARG A 76 -12.65 -15.76 -21.70
N PHE A 77 -13.21 -15.26 -22.80
CA PHE A 77 -14.60 -14.83 -22.90
C PHE A 77 -15.33 -15.55 -24.03
N ASP A 78 -16.37 -16.29 -23.68
CA ASP A 78 -17.22 -17.06 -24.60
C ASP A 78 -18.54 -16.36 -24.96
N GLY A 79 -18.73 -15.12 -24.49
CA GLY A 79 -19.97 -14.36 -24.66
C GLY A 79 -20.90 -14.42 -23.44
N GLN A 80 -20.60 -15.23 -22.42
CA GLN A 80 -21.41 -15.31 -21.19
C GLN A 80 -20.78 -14.55 -20.03
N GLN A 81 -21.60 -14.10 -19.08
CA GLN A 81 -21.15 -13.47 -17.83
C GLN A 81 -20.17 -12.29 -18.03
N ALA A 82 -20.49 -11.39 -18.96
CA ALA A 82 -19.64 -10.26 -19.35
C ALA A 82 -19.12 -9.45 -18.15
N HIS A 83 -19.96 -9.14 -17.17
CA HIS A 83 -19.53 -8.40 -15.97
C HIS A 83 -18.43 -9.11 -15.18
N GLY A 84 -18.55 -10.43 -15.00
CA GLY A 84 -17.56 -11.23 -14.29
C GLY A 84 -16.25 -11.32 -15.08
N TRP A 85 -16.33 -11.42 -16.41
CA TRP A 85 -15.15 -11.40 -17.26
C TRP A 85 -14.45 -10.03 -17.25
N ILE A 86 -15.19 -8.93 -17.42
CA ILE A 86 -14.69 -7.56 -17.38
C ILE A 86 -13.94 -7.30 -16.07
N PHE A 87 -14.52 -7.72 -14.93
CA PHE A 87 -13.85 -7.60 -13.64
C PHE A 87 -12.50 -8.33 -13.64
N LYS A 88 -12.47 -9.61 -14.04
CA LYS A 88 -11.24 -10.43 -14.05
C LYS A 88 -10.16 -9.88 -14.98
N ILE A 89 -10.51 -9.53 -16.22
CA ILE A 89 -9.55 -9.00 -17.19
C ILE A 89 -9.00 -7.63 -16.75
N SER A 90 -9.82 -6.80 -16.08
CA SER A 90 -9.38 -5.52 -15.51
C SER A 90 -8.38 -5.72 -14.35
N GLN A 91 -8.62 -6.71 -13.48
CA GLN A 91 -7.66 -7.08 -12.43
C GLN A 91 -6.35 -7.61 -13.02
N PHE A 92 -6.42 -8.42 -14.08
CA PHE A 92 -5.23 -8.91 -14.80
C PHE A 92 -4.38 -7.74 -15.32
N PHE A 93 -4.97 -6.79 -16.04
CA PHE A 93 -4.25 -5.64 -16.57
C PHE A 93 -3.66 -4.74 -15.47
N THR A 94 -4.37 -4.58 -14.35
CA THR A 94 -3.88 -3.79 -13.21
C THR A 94 -2.67 -4.48 -12.56
N TYR A 95 -2.76 -5.78 -12.34
CA TYR A 95 -1.68 -6.57 -11.73
C TYR A 95 -0.42 -6.62 -12.60
N HIS A 96 -0.60 -6.80 -13.92
CA HIS A 96 0.51 -6.87 -14.88
C HIS A 96 0.98 -5.49 -15.38
N ASN A 97 0.36 -4.39 -14.92
CA ASN A 97 0.60 -3.03 -15.42
C ASN A 97 0.51 -2.96 -16.96
N THR A 98 -0.49 -3.63 -17.54
CA THR A 98 -0.70 -3.64 -19.00
C THR A 98 -1.07 -2.23 -19.49
N PRO A 99 -0.31 -1.66 -20.45
CA PRO A 99 -0.59 -0.35 -21.05
C PRO A 99 -1.98 -0.29 -21.65
N GLU A 100 -2.66 0.86 -21.55
CA GLU A 100 -4.05 1.01 -21.98
C GLU A 100 -4.24 0.71 -23.46
N GLU A 101 -3.30 1.16 -24.29
CA GLU A 101 -3.24 0.96 -25.74
C GLU A 101 -3.13 -0.52 -26.15
N GLU A 102 -2.61 -1.38 -25.27
CA GLU A 102 -2.46 -2.82 -25.53
C GLU A 102 -3.67 -3.63 -25.04
N ARG A 103 -4.47 -3.11 -24.11
CA ARG A 103 -5.54 -3.89 -23.43
C ARG A 103 -6.55 -4.46 -24.39
N ILE A 104 -6.99 -3.68 -25.36
CA ILE A 104 -7.98 -4.13 -26.36
C ILE A 104 -7.39 -5.23 -27.25
N THR A 105 -6.15 -5.03 -27.69
CA THR A 105 -5.41 -6.02 -28.50
C THR A 105 -5.20 -7.32 -27.73
N VAL A 106 -4.83 -7.25 -26.45
CA VAL A 106 -4.69 -8.44 -25.61
C VAL A 106 -6.04 -9.11 -25.42
N ALA A 107 -7.09 -8.38 -25.07
CA ALA A 107 -8.42 -8.94 -24.83
C ALA A 107 -8.99 -9.67 -26.06
N SER A 108 -8.75 -9.18 -27.28
CA SER A 108 -9.28 -9.78 -28.50
C SER A 108 -8.75 -11.20 -28.76
N PHE A 109 -7.51 -11.48 -28.39
CA PHE A 109 -6.92 -12.82 -28.51
C PHE A 109 -7.56 -13.88 -27.59
N TYR A 110 -8.31 -13.45 -26.57
CA TYR A 110 -8.95 -14.33 -25.59
C TYR A 110 -10.48 -14.34 -25.69
N LEU A 111 -11.02 -13.83 -26.80
CA LEU A 111 -12.40 -14.09 -27.20
C LEU A 111 -12.49 -15.53 -27.75
N ASP A 112 -13.57 -16.21 -27.44
CA ASP A 112 -13.82 -17.60 -27.80
C ASP A 112 -15.29 -17.79 -28.21
N GLY A 113 -15.57 -18.89 -28.91
CA GLY A 113 -16.93 -19.28 -29.28
C GLY A 113 -17.75 -18.15 -29.93
N PRO A 114 -19.01 -17.93 -29.51
CA PRO A 114 -19.88 -16.89 -30.06
C PRO A 114 -19.35 -15.46 -29.94
N ALA A 115 -18.43 -15.18 -29.00
CA ALA A 115 -17.85 -13.85 -28.85
C ALA A 115 -16.75 -13.53 -29.87
N LEU A 116 -16.24 -14.55 -30.57
CA LEU A 116 -15.23 -14.41 -31.63
C LEU A 116 -15.85 -14.28 -33.04
N ALA A 117 -17.14 -14.54 -33.19
CA ALA A 117 -17.84 -14.75 -34.45
C ALA A 117 -18.50 -13.50 -35.04
#